data_AF-A0A349B7E3-F1
#
_entry.id   AF-A0A349B7E3-F1
#
_cell.length_a   1.000
_cell.length_b   1.000
_cell.length_c   1.000
_cell.angle_alpha   90.00
_cell.angle_beta   90.00
_cell.angle_gamma   90.00
#
_symmetry.space_group_name_H-M   'P 1'
#
loop_
_entity.id
_entity.type
_entity.pdbx_description
1 polymer ?
#
loop_
_entity_poly.entity_id
_entity_poly.type
_entity_poly.pdbx_seq_one_letter_code
_entity_poly.pdbx_strand_id
1 'polypeptide(L)'
;MRRPTEVAPMQQQPFDTPVTVEGPERAPRQMLAEQTYGGHASLHDESTADSLGLSGAPIEGPTHFSQFDPLAHLLWGDAWFER
;
A
#
# COMPACT_ATOMS: atom_id res chain seq x y z
N MET A 1 43.61 -3.69 23.31
CA MET A 1 43.19 -3.65 21.89
C MET A 1 41.70 -3.40 21.86
N ARG A 2 41.25 -2.16 21.57
CA ARG A 2 39.80 -1.82 21.51
C ARG A 2 39.32 -2.05 20.07
N ARG A 3 38.25 -2.83 19.89
CA ARG A 3 37.59 -3.00 18.58
C ARG A 3 37.03 -1.64 18.11
N PRO A 4 37.13 -1.29 16.82
CA PRO A 4 36.42 -0.12 16.30
C PRO A 4 34.92 -0.38 16.41
N THR A 5 34.19 0.58 16.94
CA THR A 5 32.72 0.57 16.98
C THR A 5 32.20 0.57 15.55
N GLU A 6 31.44 -0.45 15.18
CA GLU A 6 30.70 -0.51 13.92
C GLU A 6 29.64 0.58 13.92
N VAL A 7 29.77 1.52 12.98
CA VAL A 7 28.78 2.59 12.78
C VAL A 7 27.66 2.00 11.93
N ALA A 8 26.46 1.87 12.49
CA ALA A 8 25.29 1.42 11.75
C ALA A 8 25.05 2.31 10.51
N PRO A 9 24.61 1.77 9.36
CA PRO A 9 24.37 2.57 8.18
C PRO A 9 23.21 3.54 8.46
N MET A 10 23.53 4.84 8.43
CA MET A 10 22.53 5.90 8.41
C MET A 10 21.68 5.71 7.15
N GLN A 11 20.39 5.43 7.30
CA GLN A 11 19.48 5.48 6.17
C GLN A 11 19.43 6.92 5.66
N GLN A 12 20.11 7.17 4.55
CA GLN A 12 20.10 8.48 3.91
C GLN A 12 18.69 8.74 3.39
N GLN A 13 18.03 9.73 3.99
CA GLN A 13 16.83 10.33 3.41
C GLN A 13 17.21 10.85 2.01
N PRO A 14 16.46 10.52 0.95
CA PRO A 14 16.87 10.81 -0.42
C PRO A 14 16.93 12.30 -0.75
N PHE A 15 16.33 13.17 0.07
CA PHE A 15 16.32 14.62 -0.09
C PHE A 15 16.29 15.35 1.27
N ASP A 16 16.93 16.52 1.35
CA ASP A 16 16.93 17.38 2.55
C ASP A 16 15.61 18.19 2.72
N THR A 17 14.78 18.23 1.68
CA THR A 17 13.47 18.90 1.71
C THR A 17 12.42 17.96 2.31
N PRO A 18 11.62 18.40 3.31
CA PRO A 18 10.47 17.63 3.78
C PRO A 18 9.52 17.32 2.63
N VAL A 19 9.32 16.04 2.34
CA VAL A 19 8.36 15.59 1.33
C VAL A 19 6.98 15.54 1.96
N THR A 20 6.06 16.37 1.48
CA THR A 20 4.65 16.32 1.88
C THR A 20 3.82 15.64 0.80
N VAL A 21 2.94 14.76 1.26
CA VAL A 21 2.16 13.82 0.49
C VAL A 21 0.70 14.26 0.59
N GLU A 22 0.24 15.12 -0.32
CA GLU A 22 -1.12 15.73 -0.28
C GLU A 22 -2.05 15.18 -1.38
N GLY A 23 -3.36 15.19 -1.12
CA GLY A 23 -4.43 14.79 -2.05
C GLY A 23 -5.37 13.69 -1.52
N PRO A 24 -6.57 13.55 -2.10
CA PRO A 24 -7.61 12.62 -1.63
C PRO A 24 -7.24 11.13 -1.76
N GLU A 25 -6.27 10.81 -2.62
CA GLU A 25 -5.83 9.44 -2.93
C GLU A 25 -4.52 9.07 -2.23
N ARG A 26 -4.13 9.78 -1.15
CA ARG A 26 -2.87 9.55 -0.43
C ARG A 26 -2.97 8.62 0.77
N ALA A 27 -4.19 8.27 1.19
CA ALA A 27 -4.41 7.24 2.19
C ALA A 27 -4.85 5.94 1.48
N PRO A 28 -4.31 4.77 1.84
CA PRO A 28 -4.81 3.50 1.34
C PRO A 28 -6.30 3.40 1.62
N ARG A 29 -7.10 3.14 0.59
CA ARG A 29 -8.52 2.83 0.75
C ARG A 29 -8.72 1.32 0.67
N GLN A 30 -9.36 0.77 1.68
CA GLN A 30 -9.87 -0.59 1.63
C GLN A 30 -11.08 -0.63 0.69
N MET A 31 -10.86 -1.09 -0.55
CA MET A 31 -11.92 -1.22 -1.57
C MET A 31 -12.61 -2.60 -1.53
N LEU A 32 -12.13 -3.52 -0.69
CA LEU A 32 -12.55 -4.92 -0.63
C LEU A 32 -13.33 -5.27 0.64
N ALA A 33 -13.65 -4.29 1.50
CA ALA A 33 -14.41 -4.54 2.73
C ALA A 33 -15.75 -5.26 2.47
N GLU A 34 -16.37 -4.99 1.32
CA GLU A 34 -17.64 -5.58 0.91
C GLU A 34 -17.46 -6.75 -0.07
N GLN A 35 -16.23 -7.10 -0.44
CA GLN A 35 -15.96 -8.18 -1.37
C GLN A 35 -16.34 -9.52 -0.74
N THR A 36 -17.05 -10.34 -1.51
CA THR A 36 -17.42 -11.71 -1.11
C THR A 36 -16.81 -12.73 -2.07
N TYR A 37 -16.34 -13.84 -1.52
CA TYR A 37 -15.83 -14.98 -2.28
C TYR A 37 -16.51 -16.26 -1.78
N GLY A 38 -17.08 -17.04 -2.70
CA GLY A 38 -17.76 -18.28 -2.34
C GLY A 38 -18.98 -18.10 -1.41
N GLY A 39 -19.57 -16.90 -1.34
CA GLY A 39 -20.73 -16.61 -0.49
C GLY A 39 -20.40 -16.13 0.93
N HIS A 40 -19.12 -15.89 1.24
CA HIS A 40 -18.67 -15.37 2.53
C HIS A 40 -17.90 -14.06 2.34
N ALA A 41 -17.91 -13.21 3.38
CA ALA A 41 -17.04 -12.04 3.44
C ALA A 41 -15.58 -12.49 3.29
N SER A 42 -14.84 -11.84 2.39
CA SER A 42 -13.42 -12.10 2.20
C SER A 42 -12.64 -11.68 3.46
N LEU A 43 -11.36 -12.05 3.56
CA LEU A 43 -10.45 -11.77 4.69
C LEU A 43 -10.18 -10.26 4.94
N HIS A 44 -10.95 -9.39 4.30
CA HIS A 44 -10.76 -7.96 4.22
C HIS A 44 -11.50 -7.18 5.32
N ASP A 45 -12.21 -7.88 6.22
CA ASP A 45 -12.75 -7.33 7.45
C ASP A 45 -11.90 -7.70 8.68
N GLU A 46 -11.87 -6.79 9.67
CA GLU A 46 -11.06 -6.93 10.89
C GLU A 46 -11.44 -8.17 11.70
N SER A 47 -12.74 -8.52 11.79
CA SER A 47 -13.20 -9.63 12.62
C SER A 47 -12.73 -10.98 12.09
N THR A 48 -12.78 -11.16 10.77
CA THR A 48 -12.25 -12.35 10.09
C THR A 48 -10.73 -12.41 10.21
N ALA A 49 -10.04 -11.28 10.04
CA ALA A 49 -8.59 -11.21 10.15
C ALA A 49 -8.08 -11.54 11.56
N ASP A 50 -8.72 -10.99 12.59
CA ASP A 50 -8.42 -11.26 14.00
C ASP A 50 -8.63 -12.73 14.34
N SER A 51 -9.68 -13.36 13.80
CA SER A 51 -9.96 -14.79 14.00
C SER A 51 -8.83 -15.70 13.48
N LEU A 52 -8.06 -15.21 12.50
CA LEU A 52 -6.90 -15.89 11.93
C LEU A 52 -5.56 -15.47 12.57
N GLY A 53 -5.59 -14.59 13.58
CA GLY A 53 -4.40 -14.10 14.27
C GLY A 53 -3.58 -13.09 13.47
N LEU A 54 -4.20 -12.41 12.50
CA LEU A 54 -3.58 -11.32 11.76
C LEU A 54 -3.66 -10.02 12.56
N SER A 55 -2.68 -9.14 12.39
CA SER A 55 -2.65 -7.83 13.07
C SER A 55 -3.60 -6.79 12.45
N GLY A 56 -4.37 -7.17 11.44
CA GLY A 56 -5.30 -6.33 10.71
C GLY A 56 -5.77 -6.99 9.41
N ALA A 57 -6.83 -6.45 8.82
CA ALA A 57 -7.41 -6.96 7.58
C ALA A 57 -6.43 -6.78 6.39
N PRO A 58 -5.88 -7.86 5.82
CA PRO A 58 -5.02 -7.76 4.64
C PRO A 58 -5.79 -7.22 3.44
N ILE A 59 -5.08 -6.64 2.49
CA ILE A 59 -5.59 -6.16 1.20
C ILE A 59 -4.96 -6.99 0.10
N GLU A 60 -5.71 -7.37 -0.94
CA GLU A 60 -5.10 -8.09 -2.06
C GLU A 60 -4.05 -7.19 -2.77
N GLY A 61 -2.96 -7.80 -3.22
CA GLY A 61 -1.93 -7.08 -4.00
C GLY A 61 -2.50 -6.31 -5.20
N PRO A 62 -3.31 -6.92 -6.08
CA PRO A 62 -3.92 -6.24 -7.24
C PRO A 62 -4.73 -4.97 -6.92
N THR A 63 -5.41 -4.90 -5.78
CA THR A 63 -6.16 -3.70 -5.37
C THR A 63 -5.26 -2.50 -5.08
N HIS A 64 -4.01 -2.73 -4.65
CA HIS A 64 -3.01 -1.66 -4.55
C HIS A 64 -2.66 -1.11 -5.94
N PHE A 65 -2.66 -1.96 -6.97
CA PHE A 65 -2.34 -1.55 -8.34
C PHE A 65 -3.50 -0.83 -9.02
N SER A 66 -4.75 -1.23 -8.75
CA SER A 66 -5.94 -0.57 -9.29
C SER A 66 -6.11 0.88 -8.81
N GLN A 67 -5.44 1.29 -7.73
CA GLN A 67 -5.40 2.70 -7.31
C GLN A 67 -4.52 3.57 -8.24
N PHE A 68 -3.58 2.97 -8.98
CA PHE A 68 -2.72 3.71 -9.91
C PHE A 68 -3.35 3.90 -11.29
N ASP A 69 -4.24 3.00 -11.75
CA ASP A 69 -4.85 3.11 -13.08
C ASP A 69 -5.60 4.44 -13.30
N PRO A 70 -6.44 4.93 -12.37
CA PRO A 70 -7.08 6.24 -12.53
C PRO A 70 -6.08 7.39 -12.60
N LEU A 71 -5.01 7.34 -11.78
CA LEU A 71 -3.97 8.37 -11.76
C LEU A 71 -3.15 8.36 -13.06
N ALA A 72 -2.81 7.17 -13.54
CA ALA A 72 -2.07 7.00 -14.77
C ALA A 72 -2.89 7.39 -16.00
N HIS A 73 -4.19 7.04 -16.02
CA HIS A 73 -5.10 7.51 -17.06
C HIS A 73 -5.28 9.04 -17.05
N LEU A 74 -5.33 9.69 -15.87
CA LEU A 74 -5.37 11.16 -15.79
C LEU A 74 -4.13 11.82 -16.39
N LEU A 75 -2.95 11.20 -16.25
CA LEU A 75 -1.68 11.75 -16.73
C LEU A 75 -1.41 11.44 -18.21
N TRP A 76 -1.79 10.24 -18.68
CA TRP A 76 -1.38 9.71 -19.97
C TRP A 76 -2.55 9.32 -20.90
N GLY A 77 -3.80 9.41 -20.43
CA GLY A 77 -4.99 9.05 -21.21
C GLY A 77 -5.04 7.57 -21.57
N ASP A 78 -5.62 7.24 -22.73
CA ASP A 78 -5.73 5.85 -23.20
C ASP A 78 -4.37 5.20 -23.47
N ALA A 79 -3.33 6.00 -23.73
CA ALA A 79 -1.97 5.51 -23.95
C ALA A 79 -1.41 4.72 -22.75
N TRP A 80 -1.96 4.93 -21.54
CA TRP A 80 -1.64 4.11 -20.37
C TRP A 80 -1.96 2.62 -20.59
N PHE A 81 -3.03 2.31 -21.32
CA PHE A 81 -3.50 0.94 -21.56
C PHE A 81 -2.88 0.31 -22.82
N GLU A 82 -2.05 1.07 -23.55
CA GLU A 82 -1.46 0.66 -24.81
C GLU A 82 0.01 0.25 -24.63
N ARG A 83 0.28 -0.83 -23.86
CA ARG A 83 1.40 -1.79 -24.05
C ARG A 83 1.52 -2.84 -22.95
#